data_AF-A0A520XQM9-F1
#
_entry.id   AF-A0A520XQM9-F1
#
_cell.length_a   1.000
_cell.length_b   1.000
_cell.length_c   1.000
_cell.angle_alpha   90.00
_cell.angle_beta   90.00
_cell.angle_gamma   90.00
#
_symmetry.space_group_name_H-M   'P 1'
#
loop_
_entity.id
_entity.type
_entity.pdbx_description
1 polymer ?
#
loop_
_entity_poly.entity_id
_entity_poly.type
_entity_poly.pdbx_seq_one_letter_code
_entity_poly.pdbx_strand_id
1 'polypeptide(L)' 'MAGEFDDIRERLELIAEELADLGMQRLRESIDAGGSELPADERRLAKARRAVEKAAYVLREPDDH' A
#
# COMPACT_ATOMS: atom_id res chain seq x y z
N MET A 1 -24.86 4.46 3.69
CA MET A 1 -23.64 5.31 3.68
C MET A 1 -22.55 4.66 4.52
N ALA A 2 -22.73 4.45 5.83
CA ALA A 2 -21.69 3.85 6.69
C ALA A 2 -21.10 2.51 6.18
N GLY A 3 -21.89 1.64 5.52
CA GLY A 3 -21.39 0.38 4.96
C GLY A 3 -20.87 0.41 3.51
N GLU A 4 -21.14 1.47 2.73
CA GLU A 4 -20.70 1.51 1.31
C GLU A 4 -19.21 1.82 1.19
N PHE A 5 -18.70 2.67 2.09
CA PHE A 5 -17.28 2.98 2.16
C PHE A 5 -16.47 1.90 2.89
N ASP A 6 -17.12 1.05 3.71
CA ASP A 6 -16.47 -0.06 4.41
C ASP A 6 -15.89 -1.08 3.42
N ASP A 7 -16.69 -1.53 2.44
CA ASP A 7 -16.23 -2.48 1.40
C ASP A 7 -15.07 -1.91 0.58
N ILE A 8 -15.12 -0.61 0.26
CA ILE A 8 -14.05 0.06 -0.48
C ILE A 8 -12.80 0.19 0.39
N ARG A 9 -12.95 0.56 1.67
CA ARG A 9 -11.85 0.67 2.63
C ARG A 9 -11.14 -0.68 2.78
N GLU A 10 -11.88 -1.76 3.02
CA GLU A 10 -11.30 -3.10 3.18
C GLU A 10 -10.51 -3.52 1.94
N ARG A 11 -11.04 -3.24 0.74
CA ARG A 11 -10.31 -3.50 -0.50
C ARG A 11 -9.03 -2.67 -0.63
N LEU A 12 -9.05 -1.41 -0.19
CA LEU A 12 -7.84 -0.57 -0.18
C LEU A 12 -6.82 -1.09 0.85
N GLU A 13 -7.25 -1.55 2.02
CA GLU A 13 -6.37 -2.16 3.02
C GLU A 13 -5.70 -3.43 2.47
N LEU A 14 -6.46 -4.31 1.82
CA LEU A 14 -5.91 -5.50 1.14
C LEU A 14 -4.90 -5.12 0.05
N ILE A 15 -5.20 -4.12 -0.78
CA ILE A 15 -4.26 -3.64 -1.80
C ILE A 15 -2.98 -3.07 -1.16
N ALA A 16 -3.09 -2.38 -0.02
CA ALA A 16 -1.93 -1.88 0.70
C ALA A 16 -1.03 -3.02 1.22
N GLU A 17 -1.62 -4.12 1.69
CA GLU A 17 -0.88 -5.33 2.08
C GLU A 17 -0.20 -5.98 0.87
N GLU A 18 -0.91 -6.17 -0.25
CA GLU A 18 -0.34 -6.72 -1.49
C GLU A 18 0.85 -5.90 -1.99
N LEU A 19 0.76 -4.57 -1.92
CA LEU A 19 1.86 -3.67 -2.28
C LEU A 19 3.06 -3.80 -1.32
N ALA A 20 2.82 -4.06 -0.04
CA ALA A 20 3.88 -4.30 0.94
C ALA A 20 4.61 -5.62 0.66
N ASP A 21 3.86 -6.69 0.42
CA ASP A 21 4.40 -8.01 0.11
C ASP A 21 5.24 -8.00 -1.17
N LEU A 22 4.72 -7.35 -2.22
CA LEU A 22 5.46 -7.16 -3.46
C LEU A 22 6.74 -6.34 -3.24
N GLY A 23 6.67 -5.27 -2.43
CA GLY A 23 7.84 -4.48 -2.05
C GLY A 23 8.91 -5.31 -1.35
N MET A 24 8.51 -6.15 -0.40
CA MET A 24 9.40 -7.07 0.31
C MET A 24 10.02 -8.10 -0.62
N GLN A 25 9.26 -8.63 -1.59
CA GLN A 25 9.79 -9.54 -2.61
C GLN A 25 10.87 -8.85 -3.45
N ARG A 26 10.62 -7.62 -3.92
CA ARG A 26 11.61 -6.85 -4.71
C ARG A 26 12.90 -6.57 -3.92
N LEU A 27 12.78 -6.31 -2.62
CA LEU A 27 13.94 -6.16 -1.74
C LEU A 27 14.77 -7.43 -1.67
N ARG A 28 14.12 -8.60 -1.48
CA ARG A 28 14.81 -9.90 -1.44
C ARG A 28 15.51 -10.20 -2.76
N GLU A 29 14.81 -10.05 -3.88
CA GLU A 29 15.37 -10.24 -5.22
C GLU A 29 16.60 -9.36 -5.47
N SER A 30 16.57 -8.11 -5.00
CA SER A 30 17.73 -7.21 -5.09
C SER A 30 18.92 -7.69 -4.27
N ILE A 31 18.68 -8.15 -3.03
CA ILE A 31 19.73 -8.67 -2.14
C ILE A 31 20.35 -9.93 -2.74
N ASP A 32 19.51 -10.85 -3.25
CA ASP A 32 19.95 -12.10 -3.88
C ASP A 32 20.76 -11.86 -5.16
N ALA A 33 20.45 -10.79 -5.89
CA ALA A 33 21.22 -10.35 -7.05
C ALA A 33 22.50 -9.57 -6.70
N GLY A 34 22.80 -9.36 -5.41
CA GLY A 34 23.97 -8.60 -4.94
C GLY A 34 23.82 -7.08 -5.05
N GLY A 35 22.59 -6.57 -5.19
CA GLY A 35 22.30 -5.15 -5.22
C GLY A 35 22.46 -4.49 -3.85
N SER A 36 23.11 -3.31 -3.83
CA SER A 36 23.36 -2.52 -2.61
C SER A 36 22.42 -1.32 -2.46
N GLU A 37 21.63 -1.01 -3.49
CA GLU A 37 20.73 0.14 -3.52
C GLU A 37 19.26 -0.29 -3.47
N LEU A 38 18.42 0.59 -2.94
CA LEU A 38 16.97 0.40 -2.90
C LEU A 38 16.42 0.42 -4.34
N PRO A 39 15.79 -0.66 -4.83
CA PRO A 39 15.27 -0.72 -6.20
C PRO A 39 14.28 0.41 -6.50
N ALA A 40 14.35 0.98 -7.70
CA ALA A 40 13.39 2.01 -8.13
C ALA A 40 11.93 1.51 -8.04
N ASP A 41 11.72 0.22 -8.29
CA ASP A 41 10.42 -0.44 -8.17
C ASP A 41 9.94 -0.51 -6.72
N GLU A 42 10.82 -0.78 -5.74
CA GLU A 42 10.46 -0.72 -4.32
C GLU A 42 9.97 0.68 -3.96
N ARG A 43 10.73 1.72 -4.36
CA ARG A 43 10.37 3.11 -4.01
C ARG A 43 9.01 3.48 -4.55
N ARG A 44 8.69 2.99 -5.76
CA ARG A 44 7.39 3.16 -6.39
C ARG A 44 6.28 2.45 -5.63
N LEU A 45 6.53 1.20 -5.19
CA LEU A 45 5.59 0.42 -4.38
C LEU A 45 5.32 1.06 -3.02
N ALA A 46 6.35 1.51 -2.32
CA ALA A 46 6.20 2.21 -1.05
C ALA A 46 5.37 3.50 -1.18
N LYS A 47 5.57 4.27 -2.27
CA LYS A 47 4.77 5.47 -2.54
C LYS A 47 3.31 5.11 -2.85
N ALA A 48 3.06 4.09 -3.66
CA ALA A 48 1.72 3.62 -3.97
C ALA A 48 0.99 3.15 -2.69
N ARG A 49 1.66 2.34 -1.86
CA ARG A 49 1.12 1.84 -0.59
C ARG A 49 0.63 2.96 0.31
N ARG A 50 1.48 3.99 0.53
CA ARG A 50 1.12 5.16 1.34
C ARG A 50 -0.10 5.91 0.79
N ALA A 51 -0.22 6.01 -0.53
CA ALA A 51 -1.37 6.67 -1.15
C ALA A 51 -2.67 5.87 -0.93
N VAL A 52 -2.60 4.54 -1.01
CA VAL A 52 -3.71 3.63 -0.76
C VAL A 52 -4.12 3.64 0.72
N GLU A 53 -3.16 3.56 1.64
CA GLU A 53 -3.41 3.67 3.09
C GLU A 53 -4.09 5.01 3.43
N LYS A 54 -3.66 6.11 2.80
CA LYS A 54 -4.31 7.41 2.97
C LYS A 54 -5.75 7.41 2.46
N ALA A 55 -6.02 6.80 1.31
CA ALA A 55 -7.38 6.70 0.78
C ALA A 55 -8.29 5.88 1.71
N ALA A 56 -7.82 4.74 2.23
CA ALA A 56 -8.54 3.93 3.21
C ALA A 56 -8.84 4.72 4.49
N TYR A 57 -7.86 5.50 4.98
CA TYR A 57 -8.03 6.37 6.13
C TYR A 57 -9.11 7.45 5.92
N VAL A 58 -9.12 8.13 4.77
CA VAL A 58 -10.14 9.15 4.45
C VAL A 58 -11.54 8.56 4.44
N LEU A 59 -11.71 7.32 3.98
CA LEU A 59 -13.01 6.64 3.96
C LEU A 59 -13.47 6.15 5.35
N ARG A 60 -12.61 6.20 6.36
CA ARG A 60 -12.93 5.82 7.74
C ARG A 60 -13.47 6.98 8.57
N GLU A 61 -13.08 8.22 8.25
CA GLU A 61 -13.54 9.39 9.00
C GLU A 61 -15.07 9.54 8.81
N PRO A 62 -15.86 9.64 9.90
CA PRO A 62 -17.25 10.04 9.77
C PRO A 62 -17.27 11.41 9.10
N ASP A 63 -18.24 11.65 8.21
CA ASP A 63 -18.48 12.97 7.60
C ASP A 63 -18.74 13.99 8.73
N ASP A 64 -17.69 14.63 9.25
CA ASP A 64 -17.80 15.81 10.10
C ASP A 64 -18.04 17.02 9.19
N HIS A 65 -19.30 17.17 8.75
CA HIS A 65 -19.82 18.36 8.08
C HIS A 65 -21.09 18.88 8.76
#